data_AF-A0A9D8FSH5-F1
#
_entry.id   AF-A0A9D8FSH5-F1
#
_cell.length_a   1.000
_cell.length_b   1.000
_cell.length_c   1.000
_cell.angle_alpha   90.00
_cell.angle_beta   90.00
_cell.angle_gamma   90.00
#
_symmetry.space_group_name_H-M   'P 1'
#
loop_
_entity.id
_entity.type
_entity.pdbx_description
1 polymer ?
#
loop_
_entity_poly.entity_id
_entity_poly.type
_entity_poly.pdbx_seq_one_letter_code
_entity_poly.pdbx_strand_id
1 'polypeptide(L)'
;MRKLKKSIILTIVLLVVIQFIFCQKQSQISDIKIVDTILNDQGSFFYLNNQNYPELNKTLPIGIFDSGTGGLTVLDVIVNFDEYNNDVHSLKDGGDGVKDFQEECFIYHGDQANMPYGVYPKEGKTDLLKEHIIKDVQFLLGEKYYLSAKTSEYKTDKSPVKAIVIACNTATAYGKEDIKNFIKKAGLNIKVIGVIGAGVRGALSIFQQDEDGSVAIMATAGTVASNGYVKTLNNQLAELNYSGDIFVFQQAGIGLAGAIDGSPEYISSETTAPRPEYKGPSENNPETKIDLSLLQRYNFEWQNNKMLY
;
A
#
# COMPACT_ATOMS: atom_id res chain seq x y z
N MET A 1 44.94 6.14 42.09
CA MET A 1 45.00 5.31 40.85
C MET A 1 43.95 4.20 40.75
N ARG A 2 43.56 3.50 41.83
CA ARG A 2 42.60 2.37 41.78
C ARG A 2 41.13 2.76 41.45
N LYS A 3 40.67 3.93 41.89
CA LYS A 3 39.31 4.44 41.59
C LYS A 3 39.13 4.89 40.13
N LEU A 4 40.16 5.48 39.53
CA LEU A 4 40.12 5.94 38.13
C LEU A 4 40.02 4.77 37.15
N LYS A 5 40.73 3.65 37.41
CA LYS A 5 40.61 2.42 36.60
C LYS A 5 39.22 1.78 36.67
N LYS A 6 38.54 1.81 37.83
CA LYS A 6 37.17 1.29 37.95
C LYS A 6 36.15 2.13 37.18
N SER A 7 36.31 3.46 37.18
CA SER A 7 35.43 4.36 36.43
C SER A 7 35.54 4.14 34.92
N ILE A 8 36.77 4.00 34.41
CA ILE A 8 37.02 3.77 32.98
C ILE A 8 36.45 2.42 32.53
N ILE A 9 36.62 1.36 33.32
CA ILE A 9 36.05 0.03 33.02
C ILE A 9 34.52 0.09 33.01
N LEU A 10 33.90 0.81 33.94
CA LEU A 10 32.44 0.94 33.98
C LEU A 10 31.89 1.71 32.77
N THR A 11 32.58 2.76 32.33
CA THR A 11 32.21 3.54 31.14
C THR A 11 32.36 2.74 29.85
N ILE A 12 33.42 1.92 29.72
CA ILE A 12 33.62 1.03 28.57
C ILE A 12 32.54 -0.06 28.52
N VAL A 13 32.22 -0.68 29.65
CA VAL A 13 31.15 -1.68 29.72
C VAL A 13 29.79 -1.06 29.36
N LEU A 14 29.51 0.16 29.83
CA LEU A 14 28.27 0.86 29.48
C LEU A 14 28.19 1.20 27.99
N LEU A 15 29.30 1.63 27.37
CA LEU A 15 29.40 1.89 25.93
C LEU A 15 29.20 0.63 25.09
N VAL A 16 29.79 -0.50 25.51
CA VAL A 16 29.62 -1.79 24.83
C VAL A 16 28.19 -2.31 24.98
N VAL A 17 27.57 -2.16 26.16
CA VAL A 17 26.15 -2.52 26.38
C VAL A 17 25.22 -1.63 25.56
N ILE A 18 25.49 -0.32 25.47
CA ILE A 18 24.71 0.60 24.61
C ILE A 18 24.89 0.24 23.14
N GLN A 19 26.10 -0.12 22.68
CA GLN A 19 26.32 -0.62 21.33
C GLN A 19 25.59 -1.95 21.07
N PHE A 20 25.58 -2.87 22.04
CA PHE A 20 24.82 -4.12 21.92
C PHE A 20 23.31 -3.89 21.88
N ILE A 21 22.79 -2.95 22.67
CA ILE A 21 21.37 -2.58 22.67
C ILE A 21 20.99 -1.85 21.37
N PHE A 22 21.86 -0.97 20.85
CA PHE A 22 21.65 -0.32 19.55
C PHE A 22 21.76 -1.30 18.38
N CYS A 23 22.63 -2.31 18.47
CA CYS A 23 22.76 -3.36 17.47
C CYS A 23 21.57 -4.34 17.49
N GLN A 24 21.01 -4.62 18.68
CA GLN A 24 19.75 -5.38 18.79
C GLN A 24 18.51 -4.59 18.34
N LYS A 25 18.61 -3.26 18.25
CA LYS A 25 17.58 -2.38 17.68
C LYS A 25 17.78 -2.08 16.20
N GLN A 26 18.68 -2.80 15.54
CA GLN A 26 18.65 -2.92 14.09
C GLN A 26 17.55 -3.95 13.79
N SER A 27 16.40 -3.44 13.33
CA SER A 27 15.24 -4.22 12.86
C SER A 27 15.72 -5.57 12.32
N GLN A 28 15.30 -6.67 12.94
CA GLN A 28 15.41 -7.99 12.31
C GLN A 28 14.70 -7.86 10.97
N ILE A 29 15.49 -7.77 9.90
CA ILE A 29 15.03 -7.68 8.53
C ILE A 29 14.32 -9.01 8.29
N SER A 30 13.01 -8.98 8.05
CA SER A 30 12.33 -10.19 7.59
C SER A 30 12.88 -10.51 6.21
N ASP A 31 13.75 -11.52 6.11
CA ASP A 31 14.21 -12.04 4.84
C ASP A 31 13.04 -12.73 4.13
N ILE A 32 12.35 -11.97 3.29
CA ILE A 32 11.34 -12.51 2.38
C ILE A 32 12.07 -13.44 1.42
N LYS A 33 11.82 -14.75 1.53
CA LYS A 33 12.60 -15.81 0.87
C LYS A 33 12.76 -15.60 -0.64
N ILE A 34 11.72 -15.11 -1.33
CA ILE A 34 11.75 -14.89 -2.78
C ILE A 34 12.79 -13.85 -3.21
N VAL A 35 13.19 -12.92 -2.33
CA VAL A 35 14.16 -11.87 -2.67
C VAL A 35 15.51 -12.47 -3.08
N ASP A 36 15.96 -13.53 -2.41
CA ASP A 36 17.22 -14.20 -2.75
C ASP A 36 17.12 -14.86 -4.14
N THR A 37 16.02 -15.56 -4.41
CA THR A 37 15.73 -16.13 -5.74
C THR A 37 15.72 -15.06 -6.83
N ILE A 38 15.12 -13.91 -6.59
CA ILE A 38 15.05 -12.80 -7.56
C ILE A 38 16.44 -12.24 -7.88
N LEU A 39 17.30 -12.10 -6.87
CA LEU A 39 18.59 -11.44 -7.04
C LEU A 39 19.72 -12.38 -7.46
N ASN A 40 19.65 -13.67 -7.10
CA ASN A 40 20.81 -14.56 -7.18
C ASN A 40 20.59 -15.81 -8.07
N ASP A 41 19.36 -16.26 -8.30
CA ASP A 41 19.09 -17.49 -9.06
C ASP A 41 18.78 -17.20 -10.54
N GLN A 42 19.80 -17.20 -11.40
CA GLN A 42 19.67 -16.97 -12.85
C GLN A 42 18.77 -17.99 -13.57
N GLY A 43 18.58 -19.18 -13.01
CA GLY A 43 17.70 -20.20 -13.57
C GLY A 43 16.22 -19.96 -13.26
N SER A 44 15.92 -19.08 -12.29
CA SER A 44 14.56 -18.77 -11.88
C SER A 44 13.82 -17.90 -12.90
N PHE A 45 12.52 -18.15 -13.03
CA PHE A 45 11.61 -17.25 -13.75
C PHE A 45 11.66 -15.83 -13.15
N PHE A 46 11.75 -15.73 -11.83
CA PHE A 46 11.73 -14.47 -11.10
C PHE A 46 13.08 -13.73 -11.08
N TYR A 47 14.13 -14.29 -11.69
CA TYR A 47 15.43 -13.64 -11.75
C TYR A 47 15.36 -12.24 -12.37
N LEU A 48 15.95 -11.26 -11.70
CA LEU A 48 16.08 -9.88 -12.17
C LEU A 48 17.55 -9.58 -12.48
N ASN A 49 17.85 -9.26 -13.74
CA ASN A 49 19.16 -8.74 -14.14
C ASN A 49 19.28 -7.25 -13.77
N ASN A 50 19.52 -6.98 -12.50
CA ASN A 50 19.66 -5.64 -11.94
C ASN A 50 20.93 -4.89 -12.40
N GLN A 51 22.01 -5.61 -12.76
CA GLN A 51 23.27 -4.98 -13.19
C GLN A 51 23.14 -4.18 -14.50
N ASN A 52 22.19 -4.56 -15.36
CA ASN A 52 21.95 -3.90 -16.64
C ASN A 52 20.64 -3.11 -16.66
N TYR A 53 20.13 -2.72 -15.48
CA TYR A 53 18.88 -2.00 -15.38
C TYR A 53 19.02 -0.61 -16.03
N PRO A 54 18.11 -0.21 -16.95
CA PRO A 54 18.22 1.06 -17.69
C PRO A 54 17.79 2.29 -16.86
N GLU A 55 18.35 2.48 -15.66
CA GLU A 55 17.88 3.47 -14.67
C GLU A 55 17.83 4.92 -15.17
N LEU A 56 18.73 5.30 -16.08
CA LEU A 56 18.80 6.66 -16.61
C LEU A 56 17.85 6.90 -17.79
N ASN A 57 17.15 5.86 -18.25
CA ASN A 57 16.21 6.00 -19.36
C ASN A 57 14.89 6.62 -18.88
N LYS A 58 14.71 7.91 -19.21
CA LYS A 58 13.50 8.66 -18.87
C LYS A 58 12.26 8.24 -19.66
N THR A 59 12.40 7.49 -20.77
CA THR A 59 11.26 7.02 -21.56
C THR A 59 10.64 5.74 -21.02
N LEU A 60 11.20 5.15 -19.96
CA LEU A 60 10.63 3.97 -19.33
C LEU A 60 9.28 4.32 -18.67
N PRO A 61 8.32 3.38 -18.65
CA PRO A 61 7.03 3.60 -18.02
C PRO A 61 7.11 3.72 -16.50
N ILE A 62 6.06 4.30 -15.92
CA ILE A 62 5.75 4.22 -14.50
C ILE A 62 4.95 2.93 -14.25
N GLY A 63 5.45 2.09 -13.35
CA GLY A 63 4.77 0.88 -12.92
C GLY A 63 3.76 1.19 -11.83
N ILE A 64 2.54 0.70 -11.97
CA ILE A 64 1.48 0.80 -10.96
C ILE A 64 1.01 -0.62 -10.67
N PHE A 65 0.94 -1.01 -9.39
CA PHE A 65 0.32 -2.28 -9.04
C PHE A 65 -0.71 -2.18 -7.93
N ASP A 66 -1.67 -3.08 -8.00
CA ASP A 66 -2.73 -3.28 -7.01
C ASP A 66 -3.03 -4.78 -6.87
N SER A 67 -3.79 -5.15 -5.83
CA SER A 67 -4.30 -6.52 -5.72
C SER A 67 -5.31 -6.87 -6.82
N GLY A 68 -5.90 -5.91 -7.52
CA GLY A 68 -6.88 -6.18 -8.56
C GLY A 68 -7.13 -4.97 -9.45
N THR A 69 -8.40 -4.67 -9.69
CA THR A 69 -8.84 -3.54 -10.53
C THR A 69 -9.10 -2.26 -9.76
N GLY A 70 -9.21 -2.31 -8.42
CA GLY A 70 -9.49 -1.13 -7.60
C GLY A 70 -8.44 -0.03 -7.74
N GLY A 71 -7.17 -0.41 -7.96
CA GLY A 71 -6.07 0.51 -8.23
C GLY A 71 -6.19 1.30 -9.54
N LEU A 72 -7.10 0.95 -10.45
CA LEU A 72 -7.38 1.76 -11.64
C LEU A 72 -7.90 3.16 -11.27
N THR A 73 -8.52 3.32 -10.09
CA THR A 73 -8.88 4.65 -9.56
C THR A 73 -7.66 5.53 -9.31
N VAL A 74 -6.53 4.96 -8.90
CA VAL A 74 -5.27 5.68 -8.70
C VAL A 74 -4.65 6.04 -10.06
N LEU A 75 -4.66 5.11 -11.02
CA LEU A 75 -4.20 5.38 -12.37
C LEU A 75 -5.04 6.47 -13.04
N ASP A 76 -6.37 6.42 -12.92
CA ASP A 76 -7.29 7.40 -13.47
C ASP A 76 -7.00 8.83 -12.95
N VAL A 77 -6.75 8.97 -11.64
CA VAL A 77 -6.35 10.26 -11.08
C VAL A 77 -5.01 10.72 -11.65
N ILE A 78 -4.02 9.84 -11.77
CA ILE A 78 -2.69 10.20 -12.30
C ILE A 78 -2.77 10.67 -13.75
N VAL A 79 -3.46 9.95 -14.63
CA VAL A 79 -3.53 10.30 -16.06
C VAL A 79 -4.34 11.58 -16.32
N ASN A 80 -5.25 11.93 -15.40
CA ASN A 80 -6.07 13.13 -15.48
C ASN A 80 -5.53 14.32 -14.65
N PHE A 81 -4.43 14.13 -13.92
CA PHE A 81 -3.84 15.13 -13.04
C PHE A 81 -3.32 16.35 -13.82
N ASP A 82 -3.62 17.55 -13.32
CA ASP A 82 -3.31 18.85 -13.94
C ASP A 82 -3.33 19.91 -12.84
N GLU A 83 -2.30 19.89 -11.97
CA GLU A 83 -2.14 20.84 -10.86
C GLU A 83 -0.77 21.53 -10.90
N TYR A 84 -0.04 21.36 -12.01
CA TYR A 84 1.25 21.99 -12.27
C TYR A 84 1.21 22.79 -13.56
N ASN A 85 2.15 23.72 -13.69
CA ASN A 85 2.55 24.22 -14.98
C ASN A 85 3.67 23.33 -15.52
N ASN A 86 3.46 22.76 -16.70
CA ASN A 86 4.35 21.77 -17.30
C ASN A 86 5.65 22.38 -17.83
N ASP A 87 5.67 23.67 -18.19
CA ASP A 87 6.86 24.36 -18.70
C ASP A 87 7.84 24.73 -17.57
N VAL A 88 7.31 25.24 -16.44
CA VAL A 88 8.14 25.73 -15.32
C VAL A 88 8.20 24.76 -14.13
N HIS A 89 7.51 23.64 -14.20
CA HIS A 89 7.46 22.58 -13.19
C HIS A 89 7.12 23.09 -11.78
N SER A 90 6.11 23.94 -11.69
CA SER A 90 5.63 24.51 -10.42
C SER A 90 4.13 24.31 -10.24
N LEU A 91 3.69 24.17 -8.99
CA LEU A 91 2.27 24.10 -8.65
C LEU A 91 1.49 25.28 -9.23
N LYS A 92 0.34 24.99 -9.82
CA LYS A 92 -0.60 25.97 -10.34
C LYS A 92 -2.02 25.47 -10.04
N ASP A 93 -2.73 26.20 -9.18
CA ASP A 93 -4.11 25.89 -8.81
C ASP A 93 -4.99 25.82 -10.06
N GLY A 94 -5.64 24.66 -10.27
CA GLY A 94 -6.46 24.39 -11.45
C GLY A 94 -5.68 24.13 -12.75
N GLY A 95 -4.35 23.96 -12.66
CA GLY A 95 -3.53 23.47 -13.76
C GLY A 95 -3.24 24.45 -14.90
N ASP A 96 -2.53 23.98 -15.91
CA ASP A 96 -2.30 24.71 -17.17
C ASP A 96 -3.17 24.22 -18.33
N GLY A 97 -4.08 23.28 -18.06
CA GLY A 97 -4.98 22.69 -19.04
C GLY A 97 -4.37 21.52 -19.79
N VAL A 98 -3.15 21.11 -19.42
CA VAL A 98 -2.39 20.02 -20.03
C VAL A 98 -2.03 19.02 -18.93
N LYS A 99 -2.29 17.74 -19.18
CA LYS A 99 -2.10 16.72 -18.13
C LYS A 99 -0.62 16.58 -17.77
N ASP A 100 -0.33 16.64 -16.47
CA ASP A 100 1.03 16.69 -15.93
C ASP A 100 1.86 15.45 -16.31
N PHE A 101 1.17 14.33 -16.55
CA PHE A 101 1.77 13.06 -16.94
C PHE A 101 1.45 12.66 -18.39
N GLN A 102 1.09 13.59 -19.27
CA GLN A 102 0.70 13.28 -20.66
C GLN A 102 1.80 12.57 -21.49
N GLU A 103 3.08 12.81 -21.15
CA GLU A 103 4.22 12.19 -21.85
C GLU A 103 4.65 10.86 -21.22
N GLU A 104 4.00 10.45 -20.13
CA GLU A 104 4.33 9.23 -19.41
C GLU A 104 3.61 8.01 -19.98
N CYS A 105 4.34 6.89 -20.04
CA CYS A 105 3.78 5.58 -20.29
C CYS A 105 3.53 4.87 -18.95
N PHE A 106 2.50 4.02 -18.89
CA PHE A 106 2.15 3.29 -17.68
C PHE A 106 2.10 1.78 -17.93
N ILE A 107 2.58 1.00 -16.96
CA ILE A 107 2.31 -0.43 -16.87
C ILE A 107 1.48 -0.65 -15.61
N TYR A 108 0.22 -1.07 -15.78
CA TYR A 108 -0.64 -1.46 -14.67
C TYR A 108 -0.59 -2.98 -14.47
N HIS A 109 -0.37 -3.41 -13.23
CA HIS A 109 -0.39 -4.82 -12.83
C HIS A 109 -1.40 -5.04 -11.71
N GLY A 110 -2.45 -5.83 -11.98
CA GLY A 110 -3.45 -6.22 -10.98
C GLY A 110 -3.34 -7.69 -10.64
N ASP A 111 -2.99 -8.03 -9.40
CA ASP A 111 -2.82 -9.42 -8.95
C ASP A 111 -4.15 -10.11 -8.59
N GLN A 112 -5.09 -10.15 -9.55
CA GLN A 112 -6.43 -10.71 -9.37
C GLN A 112 -6.41 -12.18 -8.94
N ALA A 113 -5.34 -12.92 -9.27
CA ALA A 113 -5.22 -14.33 -8.90
C ALA A 113 -5.03 -14.52 -7.38
N ASN A 114 -4.51 -13.51 -6.68
CA ASN A 114 -4.21 -13.55 -5.24
C ASN A 114 -5.01 -12.51 -4.44
N MET A 115 -6.02 -11.89 -5.05
CA MET A 115 -6.94 -10.99 -4.34
C MET A 115 -7.93 -11.77 -3.45
N PRO A 116 -8.46 -11.19 -2.36
CA PRO A 116 -8.16 -9.86 -1.84
C PRO A 116 -7.04 -9.83 -0.79
N TYR A 117 -6.05 -8.93 -0.98
CA TYR A 117 -4.93 -8.77 -0.03
C TYR A 117 -5.38 -8.40 1.39
N GLY A 118 -6.50 -7.70 1.53
CA GLY A 118 -7.05 -7.24 2.81
C GLY A 118 -7.35 -8.35 3.83
N VAL A 119 -7.48 -9.60 3.38
CA VAL A 119 -7.85 -10.76 4.22
C VAL A 119 -6.63 -11.50 4.77
N TYR A 120 -5.50 -11.47 4.07
CA TYR A 120 -4.29 -12.25 4.42
C TYR A 120 -3.82 -12.06 5.87
N PRO A 121 -3.77 -10.84 6.43
CA PRO A 121 -3.33 -10.65 7.81
C PRO A 121 -4.26 -11.31 8.84
N LYS A 122 -5.58 -11.26 8.62
CA LYS A 122 -6.58 -11.88 9.50
C LYS A 122 -6.43 -13.40 9.50
N GLU A 123 -6.05 -13.97 8.36
CA GLU A 123 -5.80 -15.40 8.17
C GLU A 123 -4.39 -15.84 8.62
N GLY A 124 -3.59 -14.94 9.21
CA GLY A 124 -2.21 -15.26 9.62
C GLY A 124 -1.24 -15.50 8.45
N LYS A 125 -1.58 -15.03 7.23
CA LYS A 125 -0.82 -15.24 5.99
C LYS A 125 -0.03 -14.01 5.54
N THR A 126 0.42 -13.18 6.48
CA THR A 126 1.15 -11.94 6.18
C THR A 126 2.44 -12.19 5.39
N ASP A 127 3.17 -13.28 5.68
CA ASP A 127 4.41 -13.60 4.94
C ASP A 127 4.14 -13.91 3.47
N LEU A 128 3.05 -14.64 3.20
CA LEU A 128 2.61 -14.94 1.84
C LEU A 128 2.17 -13.65 1.12
N LEU A 129 1.45 -12.75 1.79
CA LEU A 129 1.10 -11.43 1.24
C LEU A 129 2.36 -10.64 0.84
N LYS A 130 3.36 -10.58 1.72
CA LYS A 130 4.64 -9.91 1.42
C LYS A 130 5.36 -10.55 0.24
N GLU A 131 5.32 -11.87 0.10
CA GLU A 131 5.88 -12.57 -1.04
C GLU A 131 5.18 -12.18 -2.35
N HIS A 132 3.84 -12.14 -2.38
CA HIS A 132 3.08 -11.69 -3.55
C HIS A 132 3.44 -10.24 -3.94
N ILE A 133 3.50 -9.34 -2.96
CA ILE A 133 3.89 -7.94 -3.18
C ILE A 133 5.27 -7.82 -3.83
N ILE A 134 6.25 -8.61 -3.38
CA ILE A 134 7.59 -8.60 -3.98
C ILE A 134 7.57 -9.18 -5.39
N LYS A 135 6.75 -10.21 -5.67
CA LYS A 135 6.58 -10.75 -7.03
C LYS A 135 5.93 -9.73 -7.97
N ASP A 136 4.94 -8.98 -7.51
CA ASP A 136 4.31 -7.91 -8.28
C ASP A 136 5.31 -6.81 -8.67
N VAL A 137 6.15 -6.40 -7.71
CA VAL A 137 7.24 -5.47 -7.96
C VAL A 137 8.28 -6.06 -8.91
N GLN A 138 8.65 -7.34 -8.74
CA GLN A 138 9.58 -8.01 -9.64
C GLN A 138 9.04 -8.08 -11.06
N PHE A 139 7.74 -8.34 -11.25
CA PHE A 139 7.09 -8.31 -12.56
C PHE A 139 7.25 -6.94 -13.21
N LEU A 140 6.99 -5.85 -12.47
CA LEU A 140 7.16 -4.49 -12.99
C LEU A 140 8.62 -4.17 -13.35
N LEU A 141 9.58 -4.63 -12.54
CA LEU A 141 10.99 -4.40 -12.78
C LEU A 141 11.57 -5.25 -13.91
N GLY A 142 11.12 -6.49 -14.05
CA GLY A 142 11.61 -7.44 -15.05
C GLY A 142 10.92 -7.28 -16.40
N GLU A 143 11.40 -8.02 -17.40
CA GLU A 143 10.83 -8.00 -18.76
C GLU A 143 9.98 -9.25 -19.05
N LYS A 144 10.15 -10.29 -18.22
CA LYS A 144 9.52 -11.61 -18.41
C LYS A 144 8.04 -11.57 -18.06
N TYR A 145 7.20 -12.10 -18.95
CA TYR A 145 5.77 -12.32 -18.66
C TYR A 145 5.15 -13.43 -19.52
N TYR A 146 4.08 -14.04 -19.01
CA TYR A 146 3.24 -14.94 -19.82
C TYR A 146 2.03 -14.17 -20.34
N LEU A 147 1.71 -14.36 -21.62
CA LEU A 147 0.56 -13.68 -22.24
C LEU A 147 -0.78 -14.24 -21.71
N SER A 148 -0.82 -15.52 -21.34
CA SER A 148 -1.99 -16.14 -20.71
C SER A 148 -1.61 -17.39 -19.94
N ALA A 149 -2.54 -17.93 -19.14
CA ALA A 149 -2.35 -19.20 -18.43
C ALA A 149 -2.11 -20.41 -19.37
N LYS A 150 -2.36 -20.28 -20.68
CA LYS A 150 -2.20 -21.37 -21.66
C LYS A 150 -0.86 -21.34 -22.39
N THR A 151 -0.08 -20.26 -22.28
CA THR A 151 1.21 -20.15 -22.96
C THR A 151 2.30 -20.90 -22.20
N SER A 152 3.08 -21.71 -22.91
CA SER A 152 4.17 -22.51 -22.35
C SER A 152 5.49 -21.74 -22.20
N GLU A 153 5.66 -20.66 -22.96
CA GLU A 153 6.86 -19.83 -22.98
C GLU A 153 6.52 -18.40 -22.56
N TYR A 154 7.44 -17.78 -21.82
CA TYR A 154 7.33 -16.37 -21.47
C TYR A 154 7.88 -15.50 -22.60
N LYS A 155 7.35 -14.28 -22.69
CA LYS A 155 7.85 -13.20 -23.53
C LYS A 155 8.77 -12.28 -22.74
N THR A 156 9.57 -11.48 -23.44
CA THR A 156 10.54 -10.54 -22.86
C THR A 156 10.50 -9.16 -23.52
N ASP A 157 9.44 -8.84 -24.27
CA ASP A 157 9.26 -7.56 -24.97
C ASP A 157 8.59 -6.47 -24.08
N LYS A 158 8.31 -6.78 -22.81
CA LYS A 158 7.78 -5.81 -21.84
C LYS A 158 8.92 -4.94 -21.31
N SER A 159 8.75 -3.62 -21.35
CA SER A 159 9.72 -2.69 -20.76
C SER A 159 9.78 -2.79 -19.22
N PRO A 160 10.95 -2.58 -18.61
CA PRO A 160 11.08 -2.31 -17.18
C PRO A 160 10.55 -0.91 -16.83
N VAL A 161 10.43 -0.58 -15.54
CA VAL A 161 9.80 0.69 -15.07
C VAL A 161 10.82 1.64 -14.41
N LYS A 162 10.62 2.96 -14.52
CA LYS A 162 11.47 3.96 -13.83
C LYS A 162 10.99 4.34 -12.43
N ALA A 163 9.72 4.07 -12.12
CA ALA A 163 9.10 4.37 -10.84
C ALA A 163 8.00 3.35 -10.53
N ILE A 164 7.68 3.18 -9.25
CA ILE A 164 6.65 2.24 -8.78
C ILE A 164 5.65 2.98 -7.90
N VAL A 165 4.38 2.86 -8.26
CA VAL A 165 3.23 3.29 -7.45
C VAL A 165 2.51 2.06 -6.90
N ILE A 166 2.46 1.94 -5.59
CA ILE A 166 1.64 0.95 -4.88
C ILE A 166 0.24 1.55 -4.76
N ALA A 167 -0.65 1.21 -5.68
CA ALA A 167 -2.04 1.69 -5.68
C ALA A 167 -2.90 1.00 -4.61
N CYS A 168 -2.52 -0.20 -4.17
CA CYS A 168 -3.20 -0.91 -3.10
C CYS A 168 -2.89 -0.33 -1.71
N ASN A 169 -3.93 0.02 -0.94
CA ASN A 169 -3.79 0.42 0.47
C ASN A 169 -3.17 -0.70 1.32
N THR A 170 -3.67 -1.93 1.20
CA THR A 170 -3.18 -3.06 2.00
C THR A 170 -1.70 -3.37 1.68
N ALA A 171 -1.33 -3.40 0.40
CA ALA A 171 0.06 -3.64 0.02
C ALA A 171 0.98 -2.46 0.41
N THR A 172 0.48 -1.22 0.38
CA THR A 172 1.22 -0.08 0.94
C THR A 172 1.47 -0.28 2.44
N ALA A 173 0.46 -0.71 3.19
CA ALA A 173 0.54 -0.88 4.64
C ALA A 173 1.51 -1.97 5.09
N TYR A 174 1.57 -3.09 4.35
CA TYR A 174 2.37 -4.26 4.72
C TYR A 174 3.70 -4.38 3.98
N GLY A 175 3.81 -3.83 2.77
CA GLY A 175 4.92 -4.13 1.86
C GLY A 175 5.78 -2.93 1.45
N LYS A 176 5.36 -1.67 1.67
CA LYS A 176 6.12 -0.50 1.17
C LYS A 176 7.58 -0.47 1.64
N GLU A 177 7.82 -0.77 2.91
CA GLU A 177 9.19 -0.78 3.46
C GLU A 177 9.98 -2.00 2.96
N ASP A 178 9.33 -3.15 2.82
CA ASP A 178 9.95 -4.35 2.25
C ASP A 178 10.35 -4.13 0.79
N ILE A 179 9.52 -3.45 0.00
CA ILE A 179 9.83 -3.06 -1.38
C ILE A 179 11.03 -2.12 -1.41
N LYS A 180 11.06 -1.07 -0.58
CA LYS A 180 12.22 -0.16 -0.51
C LYS A 180 13.50 -0.91 -0.16
N ASN A 181 13.43 -1.83 0.79
CA ASN A 181 14.57 -2.67 1.18
C ASN A 181 15.00 -3.60 0.05
N PHE A 182 14.05 -4.18 -0.67
CA PHE A 182 14.32 -4.99 -1.86
C PHE A 182 15.00 -4.16 -2.97
N ILE A 183 14.47 -3.00 -3.33
CA ILE A 183 15.07 -2.07 -4.31
C ILE A 183 16.50 -1.70 -3.90
N LYS A 184 16.73 -1.39 -2.62
CA LYS A 184 18.06 -1.11 -2.08
C LYS A 184 19.00 -2.32 -2.17
N LYS A 185 18.54 -3.52 -1.82
CA LYS A 185 19.31 -4.77 -1.96
C LYS A 185 19.65 -5.07 -3.42
N ALA A 186 18.75 -4.75 -4.34
CA ALA A 186 18.96 -4.85 -5.78
C ALA A 186 19.94 -3.81 -6.32
N GLY A 187 20.40 -2.84 -5.50
CA GLY A 187 21.28 -1.77 -5.93
C GLY A 187 20.59 -0.77 -6.88
N LEU A 188 19.26 -0.72 -6.86
CA LEU A 188 18.48 0.10 -7.78
C LEU A 188 18.08 1.44 -7.17
N ASN A 189 17.96 2.48 -8.00
CA ASN A 189 17.48 3.80 -7.61
C ASN A 189 16.04 4.09 -8.10
N ILE A 190 15.12 3.16 -7.83
CA ILE A 190 13.71 3.29 -8.24
C ILE A 190 12.89 3.95 -7.14
N LYS A 191 12.11 4.99 -7.51
CA LYS A 191 11.21 5.65 -6.56
C LYS A 191 9.99 4.79 -6.29
N VAL A 192 9.72 4.54 -5.01
CA VAL A 192 8.55 3.78 -4.53
C VAL A 192 7.57 4.72 -3.82
N ILE A 193 6.40 4.91 -4.43
CA ILE A 193 5.31 5.75 -3.94
C ILE A 193 4.17 4.84 -3.50
N GLY A 194 3.46 5.19 -2.42
CA GLY A 194 2.34 4.40 -1.93
C GLY A 194 1.23 5.29 -1.42
N VAL A 195 -0.01 4.84 -1.57
CA VAL A 195 -1.22 5.66 -1.41
C VAL A 195 -1.47 6.16 0.02
N ILE A 196 -1.08 5.40 1.06
CA ILE A 196 -1.32 5.79 2.46
C ILE A 196 -0.70 7.16 2.79
N GLY A 197 0.58 7.36 2.44
CA GLY A 197 1.25 8.63 2.73
C GLY A 197 0.65 9.80 1.96
N ALA A 198 0.18 9.57 0.73
CA ALA A 198 -0.53 10.59 -0.05
C ALA A 198 -1.87 10.96 0.61
N GLY A 199 -2.67 9.95 1.01
CA GLY A 199 -3.94 10.15 1.71
C GLY A 199 -3.77 10.89 3.03
N VAL A 200 -2.76 10.53 3.83
CA VAL A 200 -2.45 11.25 5.08
C VAL A 200 -2.04 12.69 4.81
N ARG A 201 -1.19 12.97 3.81
CA ARG A 201 -0.84 14.37 3.46
C ARG A 201 -2.07 15.17 3.04
N GLY A 202 -2.95 14.58 2.22
CA GLY A 202 -4.20 15.22 1.83
C GLY A 202 -5.08 15.53 3.04
N ALA A 203 -5.27 14.56 3.94
CA ALA A 203 -6.05 14.75 5.16
C ALA A 203 -5.46 15.82 6.07
N LEU A 204 -4.13 15.90 6.21
CA LEU A 204 -3.48 16.93 7.03
C LEU A 204 -3.47 18.31 6.36
N SER A 205 -3.66 18.41 5.04
CA SER A 205 -3.62 19.70 4.34
C SER A 205 -4.80 20.62 4.65
N ILE A 206 -5.87 20.09 5.25
CA ILE A 206 -7.07 20.85 5.60
C ILE A 206 -6.99 21.49 7.00
N PHE A 207 -6.03 21.06 7.82
CA PHE A 207 -5.84 21.56 9.18
C PHE A 207 -4.74 22.65 9.19
N GLN A 208 -4.83 23.56 10.15
CA GLN A 208 -3.68 24.38 10.55
C GLN A 208 -2.75 23.58 11.46
N GLN A 209 -1.46 23.94 11.51
CA GLN A 209 -0.46 23.19 12.30
C GLN A 209 -0.78 23.14 13.81
N ASP A 210 -1.47 24.14 14.34
CA ASP A 210 -1.85 24.28 15.75
C ASP A 210 -3.33 23.93 16.01
N GLU A 211 -4.05 23.44 14.99
CA GLU A 211 -5.46 23.10 15.10
C GLU A 211 -5.67 21.67 15.60
N ASP A 212 -6.51 21.53 16.63
CA ASP A 212 -7.01 20.24 17.08
C ASP A 212 -8.04 19.69 16.08
N GLY A 213 -8.02 18.39 15.84
CA GLY A 213 -8.81 17.80 14.77
C GLY A 213 -9.11 16.33 14.95
N SER A 214 -9.93 15.79 14.06
CA SER A 214 -10.22 14.35 14.02
C SER A 214 -10.21 13.84 12.60
N VAL A 215 -9.54 12.70 12.40
CA VAL A 215 -9.44 11.99 11.12
C VAL A 215 -10.06 10.61 11.26
N ALA A 216 -11.05 10.33 10.42
CA ALA A 216 -11.61 8.98 10.29
C ALA A 216 -10.98 8.25 9.10
N ILE A 217 -10.57 7.00 9.33
CA ILE A 217 -10.00 6.11 8.31
C ILE A 217 -10.91 4.90 8.16
N MET A 218 -11.41 4.71 6.94
CA MET A 218 -12.16 3.53 6.55
C MET A 218 -11.33 2.75 5.54
N ALA A 219 -10.96 1.52 5.87
CA ALA A 219 -10.09 0.71 5.03
C ALA A 219 -10.38 -0.79 5.19
N THR A 220 -9.67 -1.62 4.43
CA THR A 220 -9.76 -3.09 4.60
C THR A 220 -9.34 -3.48 6.02
N ALA A 221 -9.86 -4.62 6.51
CA ALA A 221 -9.53 -5.14 7.84
C ALA A 221 -8.00 -5.28 8.04
N GLY A 222 -7.28 -5.80 7.03
CA GLY A 222 -5.82 -5.84 7.06
C GLY A 222 -5.19 -4.46 7.20
N THR A 223 -5.63 -3.47 6.41
CA THR A 223 -5.07 -2.10 6.50
C THR A 223 -5.28 -1.50 7.89
N VAL A 224 -6.46 -1.63 8.48
CA VAL A 224 -6.74 -1.15 9.85
C VAL A 224 -5.86 -1.87 10.86
N ALA A 225 -5.78 -3.21 10.79
CA ALA A 225 -4.98 -4.02 11.71
C ALA A 225 -3.49 -3.70 11.66
N SER A 226 -2.97 -3.27 10.51
CA SER A 226 -1.56 -2.88 10.35
C SER A 226 -1.16 -1.60 11.10
N ASN A 227 -2.15 -0.76 11.45
CA ASN A 227 -1.96 0.62 11.87
C ASN A 227 -1.15 1.47 10.88
N GLY A 228 -1.16 1.12 9.58
CA GLY A 228 -0.37 1.79 8.54
C GLY A 228 -0.68 3.28 8.42
N TYR A 229 -1.96 3.65 8.43
CA TYR A 229 -2.37 5.06 8.42
C TYR A 229 -1.97 5.79 9.71
N VAL A 230 -2.25 5.23 10.89
CA VAL A 230 -1.91 5.84 12.19
C VAL A 230 -0.40 6.10 12.30
N LYS A 231 0.43 5.11 11.97
CA LYS A 231 1.89 5.27 11.97
C LYS A 231 2.34 6.36 11.00
N THR A 232 1.79 6.37 9.78
CA THR A 232 2.15 7.35 8.75
C THR A 232 1.72 8.76 9.16
N LEU A 233 0.53 8.91 9.75
CA LEU A 233 0.02 10.17 10.27
C LEU A 233 0.90 10.71 11.38
N ASN A 234 1.21 9.91 12.40
CA ASN A 234 2.08 10.34 13.49
C ASN A 234 3.47 10.77 13.00
N ASN A 235 4.04 10.03 12.05
CA ASN A 235 5.33 10.40 11.45
C ASN A 235 5.23 11.75 10.72
N GLN A 236 4.19 11.96 9.92
CA GLN A 236 4.02 13.21 9.16
C GLN A 236 3.69 14.41 10.05
N LEU A 237 2.91 14.23 11.12
CA LEU A 237 2.68 15.29 12.11
C LEU A 237 4.02 15.76 12.71
N ALA A 238 4.89 14.81 13.08
CA ALA A 238 6.22 15.12 13.60
C ALA A 238 7.12 15.78 12.54
N GLU A 239 7.16 15.26 11.31
CA GLU A 239 7.97 15.82 10.21
C GLU A 239 7.54 17.25 9.84
N LEU A 240 6.25 17.56 9.95
CA LEU A 240 5.67 18.87 9.62
C LEU A 240 5.56 19.82 10.83
N ASN A 241 6.05 19.42 12.00
CA ASN A 241 5.96 20.17 13.26
C ASN A 241 4.54 20.61 13.62
N TYR A 242 3.56 19.71 13.43
CA TYR A 242 2.21 19.92 13.96
C TYR A 242 2.23 19.96 15.49
N SER A 243 1.46 20.88 16.05
CA SER A 243 1.31 21.11 17.49
C SER A 243 -0.11 20.90 18.01
N GLY A 244 -1.13 20.95 17.13
CA GLY A 244 -2.51 20.59 17.46
C GLY A 244 -2.70 19.08 17.64
N ASP A 245 -3.68 18.70 18.44
CA ASP A 245 -4.01 17.31 18.74
C ASP A 245 -4.95 16.73 17.66
N ILE A 246 -4.40 15.88 16.78
CA ILE A 246 -5.17 15.18 15.75
C ILE A 246 -5.54 13.77 16.23
N PHE A 247 -6.82 13.56 16.53
CA PHE A 247 -7.37 12.27 16.93
C PHE A 247 -7.67 11.39 15.72
N VAL A 248 -7.34 10.10 15.80
CA VAL A 248 -7.52 9.16 14.69
C VAL A 248 -8.50 8.06 15.08
N PHE A 249 -9.54 7.89 14.26
CA PHE A 249 -10.52 6.81 14.37
C PHE A 249 -10.38 5.88 13.16
N GLN A 250 -10.28 4.57 13.40
CA GLN A 250 -10.19 3.59 12.32
C GLN A 250 -11.38 2.62 12.37
N GLN A 251 -11.99 2.36 11.21
CA GLN A 251 -13.06 1.39 11.05
C GLN A 251 -12.76 0.47 9.87
N ALA A 252 -12.80 -0.85 10.10
CA ALA A 252 -12.66 -1.82 9.02
C ALA A 252 -13.96 -1.89 8.21
N GLY A 253 -13.86 -1.67 6.90
CA GLY A 253 -14.94 -1.87 5.92
C GLY A 253 -15.01 -3.32 5.45
N ILE A 254 -15.38 -4.24 6.35
CA ILE A 254 -15.51 -5.67 6.01
C ILE A 254 -16.61 -5.83 4.95
N GLY A 255 -16.28 -6.52 3.85
CA GLY A 255 -17.21 -6.75 2.73
C GLY A 255 -17.35 -5.60 1.74
N LEU A 256 -16.93 -4.38 2.07
CA LEU A 256 -17.09 -3.20 1.18
C LEU A 256 -16.38 -3.38 -0.17
N ALA A 257 -15.14 -3.87 -0.17
CA ALA A 257 -14.41 -4.13 -1.42
C ALA A 257 -15.13 -5.18 -2.28
N GLY A 258 -15.61 -6.27 -1.66
CA GLY A 258 -16.37 -7.30 -2.36
C GLY A 258 -17.69 -6.77 -2.92
N ALA A 259 -18.38 -5.89 -2.20
CA ALA A 259 -19.59 -5.22 -2.69
C ALA A 259 -19.30 -4.31 -3.88
N ILE A 260 -18.22 -3.53 -3.85
CA ILE A 260 -17.78 -2.68 -4.98
C ILE A 260 -17.46 -3.54 -6.21
N ASP A 261 -16.81 -4.69 -6.00
CA ASP A 261 -16.43 -5.62 -7.06
C ASP A 261 -17.62 -6.45 -7.60
N GLY A 262 -18.84 -6.29 -7.07
CA GLY A 262 -19.99 -7.06 -7.53
C GLY A 262 -20.07 -8.49 -7.01
N SER A 263 -19.34 -8.82 -5.93
CA SER A 263 -19.28 -10.17 -5.38
C SER A 263 -20.67 -10.62 -4.90
N PRO A 264 -21.21 -11.75 -5.40
CA PRO A 264 -22.57 -12.17 -5.09
C PRO A 264 -22.85 -12.32 -3.60
N GLU A 265 -21.89 -12.75 -2.77
CA GLU A 265 -22.05 -12.85 -1.31
C GLU A 265 -22.20 -11.51 -0.58
N TYR A 266 -21.96 -10.38 -1.26
CA TYR A 266 -22.09 -9.04 -0.69
C TYR A 266 -23.08 -8.16 -1.43
N ILE A 267 -23.24 -8.33 -2.75
CA ILE A 267 -24.15 -7.50 -3.54
C ILE A 267 -24.92 -8.32 -4.60
N SER A 268 -26.24 -8.10 -4.71
CA SER A 268 -27.09 -8.65 -5.77
C SER A 268 -28.32 -7.77 -6.02
N SER A 269 -28.34 -7.06 -7.17
CA SER A 269 -29.42 -6.13 -7.54
C SER A 269 -30.77 -6.78 -7.78
N GLU A 270 -30.78 -8.07 -8.12
CA GLU A 270 -32.01 -8.83 -8.41
C GLU A 270 -32.67 -9.39 -7.15
N THR A 271 -32.13 -9.07 -5.98
CA THR A 271 -32.59 -9.64 -4.71
C THR A 271 -33.93 -9.05 -4.30
N THR A 272 -34.90 -9.93 -4.04
CA THR A 272 -36.23 -9.56 -3.52
C THR A 272 -36.49 -10.06 -2.11
N ALA A 273 -35.58 -10.84 -1.53
CA ALA A 273 -35.66 -11.33 -0.15
C ALA A 273 -34.25 -11.49 0.46
N PRO A 274 -34.09 -11.44 1.80
CA PRO A 274 -32.80 -11.70 2.45
C PRO A 274 -32.17 -13.02 2.00
N ARG A 275 -30.84 -13.01 1.83
CA ARG A 275 -30.08 -14.12 1.23
C ARG A 275 -29.26 -14.86 2.29
N PRO A 276 -29.35 -16.20 2.38
CA PRO A 276 -28.62 -16.97 3.40
C PRO A 276 -27.09 -16.90 3.22
N GLU A 277 -26.62 -16.65 2.01
CA GLU A 277 -25.20 -16.52 1.67
C GLU A 277 -24.63 -15.11 1.85
N TYR A 278 -25.46 -14.12 2.23
CA TYR A 278 -25.02 -12.74 2.45
C TYR A 278 -24.07 -12.65 3.65
N LYS A 279 -22.87 -12.12 3.42
CA LYS A 279 -21.78 -12.01 4.42
C LYS A 279 -21.56 -10.60 4.97
N GLY A 280 -22.31 -9.62 4.47
CA GLY A 280 -22.16 -8.22 4.88
C GLY A 280 -22.81 -7.91 6.24
N PRO A 281 -22.90 -6.61 6.58
CA PRO A 281 -23.48 -6.16 7.84
C PRO A 281 -24.92 -6.61 8.06
N SER A 282 -25.21 -7.15 9.24
CA SER A 282 -26.58 -7.53 9.65
C SER A 282 -26.76 -7.45 11.16
N GLU A 283 -28.00 -7.53 11.67
CA GLU A 283 -28.26 -7.56 13.12
C GLU A 283 -27.58 -8.76 13.82
N ASN A 284 -27.41 -9.86 13.08
CA ASN A 284 -26.92 -11.13 13.61
C ASN A 284 -25.48 -11.46 13.19
N ASN A 285 -24.81 -10.59 12.43
CA ASN A 285 -23.42 -10.79 12.03
C ASN A 285 -22.49 -10.35 13.17
N PRO A 286 -21.72 -11.24 13.81
CA PRO A 286 -20.87 -10.88 14.95
C PRO A 286 -19.68 -9.99 14.57
N GLU A 287 -19.23 -10.02 13.32
CA GLU A 287 -18.10 -9.22 12.84
C GLU A 287 -18.53 -7.85 12.30
N THR A 288 -19.75 -7.76 11.79
CA THR A 288 -20.30 -6.54 11.16
C THR A 288 -21.71 -6.28 11.66
N LYS A 289 -21.88 -6.26 12.99
CA LYS A 289 -23.19 -6.06 13.59
C LYS A 289 -23.73 -4.67 13.27
N ILE A 290 -24.95 -4.60 12.74
CA ILE A 290 -25.68 -3.33 12.64
C ILE A 290 -26.21 -2.97 14.04
N ASP A 291 -25.79 -1.82 14.56
CA ASP A 291 -26.33 -1.30 15.81
C ASP A 291 -27.68 -0.61 15.54
N LEU A 292 -28.76 -1.31 15.85
CA LEU A 292 -30.13 -0.82 15.64
C LEU A 292 -30.44 0.46 16.44
N SER A 293 -29.69 0.77 17.50
CA SER A 293 -29.85 2.04 18.22
C SER A 293 -29.40 3.24 17.37
N LEU A 294 -28.56 3.01 16.37
CA LEU A 294 -28.05 4.01 15.44
C LEU A 294 -28.78 4.00 14.09
N LEU A 295 -29.87 3.23 13.94
CA LEU A 295 -30.54 3.03 12.65
C LEU A 295 -30.96 4.34 11.97
N GLN A 296 -31.41 5.33 12.75
CA GLN A 296 -31.78 6.65 12.24
C GLN A 296 -30.59 7.45 11.67
N ARG A 297 -29.36 7.11 12.07
CA ARG A 297 -28.13 7.76 11.59
C ARG A 297 -27.53 7.09 10.36
N TYR A 298 -27.81 5.80 10.13
CA TYR A 298 -27.26 5.06 8.99
C TYR A 298 -27.82 5.51 7.63
N ASN A 299 -28.95 6.22 7.62
CA ASN A 299 -29.56 6.75 6.39
C ASN A 299 -29.79 5.67 5.31
N PHE A 300 -30.21 4.48 5.75
CA PHE A 300 -30.50 3.35 4.87
C PHE A 300 -31.62 3.65 3.86
N GLU A 301 -31.45 3.17 2.63
CA GLU A 301 -32.43 3.32 1.57
C GLU A 301 -33.33 2.09 1.47
N TRP A 302 -34.54 2.20 2.01
CA TRP A 302 -35.50 1.08 2.10
C TRP A 302 -36.32 0.84 0.83
N GLN A 303 -36.23 1.74 -0.15
CA GLN A 303 -37.01 1.65 -1.40
C GLN A 303 -36.39 0.65 -2.37
N ASN A 304 -37.23 0.04 -3.21
CA ASN A 304 -36.81 -0.83 -4.31
C ASN A 304 -35.83 -1.95 -3.91
N ASN A 305 -36.01 -2.52 -2.71
CA ASN A 305 -35.17 -3.59 -2.18
C ASN A 305 -33.68 -3.24 -2.04
N LYS A 306 -33.29 -1.96 -2.02
CA LYS A 306 -31.87 -1.55 -1.92
C LYS A 306 -31.18 -2.00 -0.62
N MET A 307 -31.94 -2.28 0.43
CA MET A 307 -31.42 -2.91 1.66
C MET A 307 -31.08 -4.39 1.52
N LEU A 308 -31.51 -5.03 0.43
CA LEU A 308 -31.23 -6.43 0.11
C LEU A 308 -30.13 -6.59 -0.92
N TYR A 309 -29.66 -5.48 -1.50
CA TYR A 309 -28.61 -5.46 -2.50
C TYR A 309 -27.32 -5.91 -1.82
#